data_AF-A0A2M7EJY3-F1
#
_entry.id   AF-A0A2M7EJY3-F1
#
_cell.length_a   1.000
_cell.length_b   1.000
_cell.length_c   1.000
_cell.angle_alpha   90.00
_cell.angle_beta   90.00
_cell.angle_gamma   90.00
#
_symmetry.space_group_name_H-M   'P 1'
#
loop_
_entity.id
_entity.type
_entity.pdbx_description
1 polymer ?
#
loop_
_entity_poly.entity_id
_entity_poly.type
_entity_poly.pdbx_seq_one_letter_code
_entity_poly.pdbx_strand_id
1 'polypeptide(L)'
;DEVVLDLEIVKENNITKKNTILVVATPKLLVNKLEKTLELAGYSPESLESELSAVTRYFSEVSPYNEAQPSTYLVLNFGFSTTSIYLISMPGGILSELRIVRTGYDLFIKELKFNLELQDNKAMEVLESIGFEKNGTYDLATFAGPLLRDLVGEINKFVYVAKDKYELPVKKIILCNFDNRLHSFDKKLSELLQLPVESLLMRDTLVNNPISQSFSTKMSSFIGSISANIR
;
A
#
# COMPACT_ATOMS: atom_id res chain seq x y z
N ASP A 1 -29.31 -7.95 8.64
CA ASP A 1 -29.01 -7.65 10.07
C ASP A 1 -27.58 -7.95 10.51
N GLU A 2 -26.79 -8.74 9.76
CA GLU A 2 -25.41 -9.11 10.13
C GLU A 2 -24.30 -8.27 9.45
N VAL A 3 -24.67 -7.27 8.66
CA VAL A 3 -23.74 -6.45 7.87
C VAL A 3 -23.93 -4.99 8.26
N VAL A 4 -22.82 -4.28 8.47
CA VAL A 4 -22.76 -2.82 8.56
C VAL A 4 -22.36 -2.32 7.18
N LEU A 5 -23.09 -1.32 6.67
CA LEU A 5 -22.91 -0.76 5.34
C LEU A 5 -22.76 0.75 5.44
N ASP A 6 -21.80 1.30 4.71
CA ASP A 6 -21.54 2.72 4.58
C ASP A 6 -21.46 3.13 3.10
N LEU A 7 -21.84 4.37 2.82
CA LEU A 7 -21.97 4.93 1.46
C LEU A 7 -21.30 6.29 1.38
N GLU A 8 -20.41 6.47 0.41
CA GLU A 8 -19.72 7.74 0.17
C GLU A 8 -19.85 8.15 -1.30
N ILE A 9 -20.21 9.41 -1.57
CA ILE A 9 -20.24 9.93 -2.94
C ILE A 9 -18.80 10.31 -3.33
N VAL A 10 -18.20 9.54 -4.23
CA VAL A 10 -16.80 9.77 -4.67
C VAL A 10 -16.71 10.68 -5.91
N LYS A 11 -17.80 10.81 -6.67
CA LYS A 11 -17.84 11.70 -7.84
C LYS A 11 -19.27 12.09 -8.19
N GLU A 12 -19.51 13.37 -8.39
CA GLU A 12 -20.76 13.88 -8.95
C GLU A 12 -20.59 14.22 -10.43
N ASN A 13 -21.46 13.69 -11.29
CA ASN A 13 -21.51 14.09 -12.69
C ASN A 13 -22.69 15.03 -12.92
N ASN A 14 -22.39 16.33 -12.90
CA ASN A 14 -23.39 17.39 -13.06
C ASN A 14 -24.08 17.40 -14.44
N ILE A 15 -23.46 16.80 -15.46
CA ILE A 15 -24.00 16.71 -16.83
C ILE A 15 -25.02 15.57 -16.92
N THR A 16 -24.65 14.38 -16.45
CA THR A 16 -25.53 13.20 -16.52
C THR A 16 -26.48 13.09 -15.33
N LYS A 17 -26.32 13.96 -14.31
CA LYS A 17 -27.03 13.91 -13.03
C LYS A 17 -26.90 12.56 -12.31
N LYS A 18 -25.74 11.91 -12.47
CA LYS A 18 -25.41 10.64 -11.84
C LYS A 18 -24.27 10.82 -10.86
N ASN A 19 -24.36 10.13 -9.72
CA ASN A 19 -23.30 10.07 -8.73
C ASN A 19 -22.62 8.69 -8.79
N THR A 20 -21.30 8.69 -8.67
CA THR A 20 -20.53 7.48 -8.37
C THR A 20 -20.47 7.35 -6.85
N ILE A 21 -20.91 6.20 -6.34
CA ILE A 21 -21.01 5.92 -4.90
C ILE A 21 -20.04 4.78 -4.56
N LEU A 22 -19.17 5.00 -3.59
CA LEU A 22 -18.41 3.97 -2.91
C LEU A 22 -19.31 3.29 -1.88
N VAL A 23 -19.42 1.98 -1.97
CA VAL A 23 -20.17 1.16 -1.01
C VAL A 23 -19.17 0.32 -0.24
N VAL A 24 -19.14 0.45 1.09
CA VAL A 24 -18.32 -0.37 1.97
C VAL A 24 -19.24 -1.20 2.85
N ALA A 25 -19.00 -2.51 2.92
CA ALA A 25 -19.78 -3.42 3.73
C ALA A 25 -18.86 -4.33 4.54
N THR A 26 -19.17 -4.52 5.81
CA THR A 26 -18.38 -5.36 6.72
C THR A 26 -19.28 -6.15 7.67
N PRO A 27 -18.89 -7.36 8.11
CA PRO A 27 -19.66 -8.11 9.10
C PRO A 27 -19.77 -7.33 10.42
N LYS A 28 -20.98 -7.21 10.97
CA LYS A 28 -21.25 -6.54 12.25
C LYS A 28 -20.43 -7.13 13.40
N LEU A 29 -20.19 -8.44 13.36
CA LEU A 29 -19.35 -9.12 14.34
C LEU A 29 -17.92 -8.54 14.39
N LEU A 30 -17.35 -8.18 13.22
CA LEU A 30 -16.02 -7.60 13.15
C LEU A 30 -16.02 -6.19 13.74
N VAL A 31 -17.02 -5.37 13.40
CA VAL A 31 -17.18 -4.01 13.94
C VAL A 31 -17.27 -4.03 15.47
N ASN A 32 -18.21 -4.82 16.02
CA ASN A 32 -18.40 -4.92 17.45
C ASN A 32 -17.14 -5.41 18.18
N LYS A 33 -16.37 -6.32 17.56
CA LYS A 33 -15.12 -6.82 18.15
C LYS A 33 -14.07 -5.71 18.22
N LEU A 34 -13.93 -4.90 17.16
CA LEU A 34 -12.98 -3.79 17.11
C LEU A 34 -13.36 -2.70 18.12
N GLU A 35 -14.63 -2.29 18.14
CA GLU A 35 -15.14 -1.28 19.09
C GLU A 35 -14.89 -1.71 20.53
N LYS A 36 -15.31 -2.92 20.90
CA LYS A 36 -15.12 -3.45 22.26
C LYS A 36 -13.65 -3.57 22.64
N THR A 37 -12.76 -3.89 21.69
CA THR A 37 -11.32 -3.97 21.96
C THR A 37 -10.76 -2.60 22.32
N LEU A 38 -11.18 -1.56 21.59
CA LEU A 38 -10.77 -0.18 21.84
C LEU A 38 -11.36 0.37 23.16
N GLU A 39 -12.62 0.08 23.45
CA GLU A 39 -13.27 0.41 24.73
C GLU A 39 -12.55 -0.23 25.92
N LEU A 40 -12.18 -1.50 25.81
CA LEU A 40 -11.40 -2.20 26.84
C LEU A 40 -10.00 -1.60 27.04
N ALA A 41 -9.43 -0.98 26.01
CA ALA A 41 -8.19 -0.22 26.09
C ALA A 41 -8.38 1.23 26.59
N GLY A 42 -9.62 1.63 26.92
CA GLY A 42 -9.95 2.96 27.45
C GLY A 42 -10.21 4.03 26.38
N TYR A 43 -10.35 3.64 25.11
CA TYR A 43 -10.68 4.55 24.02
C TYR A 43 -12.18 4.60 23.75
N SER A 44 -12.64 5.68 23.14
CA SER A 44 -14.01 5.81 22.62
C SER A 44 -13.94 5.85 21.09
N PRO A 45 -14.23 4.75 20.37
CA PRO A 45 -14.19 4.73 18.91
C PRO A 45 -15.18 5.74 18.32
N GLU A 46 -14.69 6.68 17.51
CA GLU A 46 -15.55 7.68 16.84
C GLU A 46 -15.94 7.25 15.42
N SER A 47 -15.02 6.59 14.72
CA SER A 47 -15.26 6.09 13.36
C SER A 47 -14.46 4.83 13.09
N LEU A 48 -14.97 4.01 12.17
CA LEU A 48 -14.29 2.83 11.65
C LEU A 48 -14.20 2.97 10.12
N GLU A 49 -12.99 3.00 9.60
CA GLU A 49 -12.72 3.16 8.18
C GLU A 49 -11.87 2.00 7.65
N SER A 50 -12.03 1.67 6.36
CA SER A 50 -11.17 0.70 5.68
C SER A 50 -9.83 1.34 5.30
N GLU A 51 -8.74 0.56 5.38
CA GLU A 51 -7.42 1.03 4.94
C GLU A 51 -7.43 1.47 3.47
N LEU A 52 -8.22 0.81 2.62
CA LEU A 52 -8.39 1.19 1.22
C LEU A 52 -8.90 2.63 1.12
N SER A 53 -10.01 2.95 1.78
CA SER A 53 -10.63 4.29 1.77
C SER A 53 -9.64 5.36 2.25
N ALA A 54 -8.97 5.11 3.37
CA ALA A 54 -7.98 6.03 3.94
C ALA A 54 -6.82 6.27 2.96
N VAL A 55 -6.22 5.21 2.41
CA VAL A 55 -5.10 5.34 1.47
C VAL A 55 -5.53 6.02 0.17
N THR A 56 -6.70 5.69 -0.38
CA THR A 56 -7.18 6.36 -1.60
C THR A 56 -7.44 7.84 -1.37
N ARG A 57 -7.94 8.24 -0.19
CA ARG A 57 -8.13 9.66 0.19
C ARG A 57 -6.83 10.44 0.12
N TYR A 58 -5.72 9.85 0.58
CA TYR A 58 -4.42 10.50 0.46
C TYR A 58 -4.06 10.83 -0.99
N PHE A 59 -4.31 9.90 -1.91
CA PHE A 59 -4.02 10.13 -3.33
C PHE A 59 -4.98 11.10 -4.00
N SER A 60 -6.22 11.22 -3.53
CA SER A 60 -7.19 12.17 -4.08
C SER A 60 -7.03 13.59 -3.53
N GLU A 61 -6.69 13.75 -2.24
CA GLU A 61 -6.78 15.05 -1.55
C GLU A 61 -5.42 15.66 -1.19
N VAL A 62 -4.38 14.85 -0.96
CA VAL A 62 -3.12 15.32 -0.37
C VAL A 62 -1.92 15.09 -1.27
N SER A 63 -1.91 14.01 -2.03
CA SER A 63 -0.73 13.55 -2.74
C SER A 63 -0.20 14.57 -3.77
N PRO A 64 1.13 14.76 -3.85
CA PRO A 64 1.74 15.65 -4.84
C PRO A 64 1.67 15.09 -6.27
N TYR A 65 1.19 13.85 -6.46
CA TYR A 65 1.07 13.22 -7.77
C TYR A 65 -0.12 13.72 -8.60
N ASN A 66 -0.75 14.82 -8.18
CA ASN A 66 -1.81 15.47 -8.95
C ASN A 66 -1.24 16.17 -10.18
N GLU A 67 -1.18 15.42 -11.28
CA GLU A 67 -0.70 15.91 -12.56
C GLU A 67 -1.82 16.59 -13.36
N ALA A 68 -1.46 17.66 -14.09
CA ALA A 68 -2.40 18.33 -15.00
C ALA A 68 -2.82 17.46 -16.18
N GLN A 69 -2.00 16.47 -16.55
CA GLN A 69 -2.28 15.52 -17.61
C GLN A 69 -2.76 14.18 -17.03
N PRO A 70 -3.74 13.52 -17.67
CA PRO A 70 -4.19 12.21 -17.22
C PRO A 70 -3.04 11.21 -17.11
N SER A 71 -2.91 10.60 -15.94
CA SER A 71 -1.87 9.60 -15.67
C SER A 71 -2.42 8.52 -14.75
N THR A 72 -1.80 7.35 -14.79
CA THR A 72 -2.20 6.21 -13.96
C THR A 72 -1.02 5.68 -13.18
N TYR A 73 -1.26 5.45 -11.89
CA TYR A 73 -0.29 4.94 -10.93
C TYR A 73 -0.74 3.60 -10.38
N LEU A 74 0.22 2.71 -10.15
CA LEU A 74 0.00 1.57 -9.27
C LEU A 74 0.51 1.91 -7.88
N VAL A 75 -0.35 1.84 -6.88
CA VAL A 75 0.08 1.93 -5.47
C VAL A 75 0.12 0.52 -4.90
N LEU A 76 1.29 0.12 -4.40
CA LEU A 76 1.50 -1.17 -3.75
C LEU A 76 1.60 -0.90 -2.25
N ASN A 77 0.49 -1.16 -1.56
CA ASN A 77 0.50 -1.24 -0.11
C ASN A 77 1.10 -2.58 0.29
N PHE A 78 2.41 -2.60 0.51
CA PHE A 78 3.15 -3.80 0.89
C PHE A 78 2.97 -4.03 2.39
N GLY A 79 1.96 -4.82 2.75
CA GLY A 79 1.61 -5.11 4.13
C GLY A 79 2.42 -6.26 4.73
N PHE A 80 2.16 -6.55 6.01
CA PHE A 80 2.85 -7.62 6.71
C PHE A 80 2.54 -9.01 6.13
N SER A 81 1.27 -9.32 5.85
CA SER A 81 0.87 -10.65 5.33
C SER A 81 0.37 -10.65 3.89
N THR A 82 0.03 -9.48 3.35
CA THR A 82 -0.53 -9.33 2.01
C THR A 82 -0.04 -8.04 1.39
N THR A 83 -0.01 -8.00 0.05
CA THR A 83 0.19 -6.78 -0.71
C THR A 83 -1.09 -6.41 -1.41
N SER A 84 -1.57 -5.18 -1.20
CA SER A 84 -2.70 -4.64 -1.95
C SER A 84 -2.19 -3.76 -3.09
N ILE A 85 -2.72 -3.97 -4.29
CA ILE A 85 -2.35 -3.26 -5.52
C ILE A 85 -3.54 -2.40 -5.94
N TYR A 86 -3.37 -1.08 -5.91
CA TYR A 86 -4.38 -0.10 -6.25
C TYR A 86 -4.06 0.53 -7.60
N LEU A 87 -5.00 0.51 -8.55
CA LEU A 87 -4.91 1.28 -9.79
C LEU A 87 -5.54 2.65 -9.56
N ILE A 88 -4.73 3.69 -9.52
CA ILE A 88 -5.19 5.06 -9.23
C ILE A 88 -5.02 5.93 -10.47
N SER A 89 -6.12 6.54 -10.90
CA SER A 89 -6.15 7.46 -12.04
C SER A 89 -6.11 8.92 -11.55
N MET A 90 -5.24 9.71 -12.18
CA MET A 90 -5.11 11.16 -11.95
C MET A 90 -5.53 11.93 -13.20
N PRO A 91 -5.98 13.20 -13.06
CA PRO A 91 -6.21 13.93 -11.81
C PRO A 91 -7.42 13.40 -11.01
N GLY A 92 -7.38 13.56 -9.69
CA GLY A 92 -8.51 13.26 -8.79
C GLY A 92 -8.38 12.00 -7.92
N GLY A 93 -7.30 11.22 -8.06
CA GLY A 93 -7.01 10.08 -7.16
C GLY A 93 -8.07 8.99 -7.14
N ILE A 94 -8.75 8.76 -8.27
CA ILE A 94 -9.85 7.81 -8.35
C ILE A 94 -9.30 6.39 -8.40
N LEU A 95 -9.73 5.54 -7.48
CA LEU A 95 -9.47 4.10 -7.52
C LEU A 95 -10.27 3.46 -8.67
N SER A 96 -9.55 2.92 -9.65
CA SER A 96 -10.13 2.27 -10.83
C SER A 96 -10.23 0.75 -10.67
N GLU A 97 -9.29 0.12 -9.96
CA GLU A 97 -9.24 -1.32 -9.76
C GLU A 97 -8.40 -1.67 -8.53
N LEU A 98 -8.69 -2.80 -7.88
CA LEU A 98 -7.98 -3.32 -6.72
C LEU A 98 -7.66 -4.81 -6.89
N ARG A 99 -6.47 -5.21 -6.47
CA ARG A 99 -6.11 -6.62 -6.26
C ARG A 99 -5.38 -6.83 -4.95
N ILE A 100 -5.67 -7.93 -4.25
CA ILE A 100 -4.92 -8.35 -3.06
C ILE A 100 -4.13 -9.61 -3.41
N VAL A 101 -2.83 -9.59 -3.11
CA VAL A 101 -1.90 -10.71 -3.30
C VAL A 101 -1.45 -11.22 -1.95
N ARG A 102 -1.39 -12.55 -1.78
CA ARG A 102 -0.97 -13.21 -0.53
C ARG A 102 0.56 -13.29 -0.39
N THR A 103 1.24 -12.21 -0.72
CA THR A 103 2.67 -12.03 -0.53
C THR A 103 2.87 -10.77 0.28
N GLY A 104 3.34 -10.93 1.52
CA GLY A 104 3.68 -9.82 2.42
C GLY A 104 5.08 -9.99 3.00
N TYR A 105 5.47 -9.05 3.86
CA TYR A 105 6.77 -9.05 4.54
C TYR A 105 7.06 -10.35 5.32
N ASP A 106 6.04 -10.96 5.91
CA ASP A 106 6.15 -12.17 6.73
C ASP A 106 6.71 -13.37 5.96
N LEU A 107 6.39 -13.48 4.67
CA LEU A 107 6.92 -14.55 3.81
C LEU A 107 8.42 -14.39 3.58
N PHE A 108 8.92 -13.16 3.40
CA PHE A 108 10.35 -12.91 3.27
C PHE A 108 11.09 -13.27 4.57
N ILE A 109 10.52 -12.94 5.73
CA ILE A 109 11.06 -13.36 7.02
C ILE A 109 11.12 -14.89 7.11
N LYS A 110 10.04 -15.59 6.75
CA LYS A 110 9.97 -17.06 6.79
C LYS A 110 11.03 -17.71 5.89
N GLU A 111 11.23 -17.20 4.68
CA GLU A 111 12.25 -17.72 3.76
C GLU A 111 13.65 -17.56 4.33
N LEU A 112 13.99 -16.39 4.88
CA LEU A 112 15.32 -16.18 5.47
C LEU A 112 15.54 -17.05 6.70
N LYS A 113 14.54 -17.19 7.57
CA LYS A 113 14.63 -18.08 8.73
C LYS A 113 14.90 -19.52 8.32
N PHE A 114 14.21 -20.01 7.30
CA PHE A 114 14.34 -21.39 6.84
C PHE A 114 15.68 -21.63 6.15
N ASN A 115 16.10 -20.74 5.24
CA ASN A 115 17.29 -20.96 4.42
C ASN A 115 18.60 -20.57 5.13
N LEU A 116 18.55 -19.65 6.10
CA LEU A 116 19.74 -19.13 6.81
C LEU A 116 19.74 -19.48 8.30
N GLU A 117 18.78 -20.28 8.78
CA GLU A 117 18.63 -20.69 10.19
C GLU A 117 18.60 -19.51 11.18
N LEU A 118 18.06 -18.37 10.74
CA LEU A 118 18.00 -17.15 11.53
C LEU A 118 16.79 -17.12 12.48
N GLN A 119 16.92 -16.36 13.57
CA GLN A 119 15.79 -15.96 14.42
C GLN A 119 15.06 -14.76 13.80
N ASP A 120 13.79 -14.55 14.19
CA ASP A 120 12.90 -13.51 13.63
C ASP A 120 13.56 -12.13 13.57
N ASN A 121 14.09 -11.66 14.70
CA ASN A 121 14.72 -10.34 14.78
C ASN A 121 15.92 -10.23 13.84
N LYS A 122 16.70 -11.31 13.68
CA LYS A 122 17.88 -11.29 12.81
C LYS A 122 17.50 -11.35 11.33
N ALA A 123 16.46 -12.09 10.97
CA ALA A 123 15.92 -12.10 9.62
C ALA A 123 15.38 -10.72 9.22
N MET A 124 14.65 -10.04 10.12
CA MET A 124 14.19 -8.66 9.88
C MET A 124 15.37 -7.70 9.71
N GLU A 125 16.39 -7.78 10.57
CA GLU A 125 17.60 -6.95 10.46
C GLU A 125 18.31 -7.17 9.12
N VAL A 126 18.43 -8.42 8.65
CA VAL A 126 19.01 -8.75 7.33
C VAL A 126 18.18 -8.14 6.19
N LEU A 127 16.85 -8.21 6.24
CA LEU A 127 15.99 -7.57 5.23
C LEU A 127 16.14 -6.04 5.21
N GLU A 128 16.22 -5.42 6.38
CA GLU A 128 16.33 -3.96 6.52
C GLU A 128 17.71 -3.42 6.15
N SER A 129 18.79 -4.17 6.43
CA SER A 129 20.18 -3.72 6.22
C SER A 129 20.76 -4.14 4.88
N ILE A 130 20.44 -5.35 4.42
CA ILE A 130 21.00 -5.93 3.20
C ILE A 130 19.96 -5.91 2.08
N GLY A 131 18.75 -6.39 2.36
CA GLY A 131 17.66 -6.47 1.39
C GLY A 131 18.11 -7.05 0.04
N PHE A 132 17.69 -6.44 -1.06
CA PHE A 132 18.03 -6.90 -2.42
C PHE A 132 19.25 -6.20 -3.03
N GLU A 133 20.19 -5.72 -2.21
CA GLU A 133 21.42 -5.09 -2.69
C GLU A 133 22.35 -6.11 -3.37
N LYS A 134 22.99 -5.72 -4.50
CA LYS A 134 23.76 -6.65 -5.35
C LYS A 134 25.02 -7.21 -4.69
N ASN A 135 25.56 -6.54 -3.66
CA ASN A 135 26.80 -6.90 -2.98
C ASN A 135 26.59 -7.11 -1.47
N GLY A 136 25.40 -7.55 -1.07
CA GLY A 136 25.09 -7.89 0.30
C GLY A 136 25.89 -9.08 0.84
N THR A 137 26.04 -9.17 2.16
CA THR A 137 26.65 -10.35 2.82
C THR A 137 25.85 -11.64 2.53
N TYR A 138 24.54 -11.50 2.31
CA TYR A 138 23.66 -12.57 1.87
C TYR A 138 23.06 -12.20 0.51
N ASP A 139 23.01 -13.15 -0.41
CA ASP A 139 22.26 -12.99 -1.67
C ASP A 139 20.79 -13.35 -1.44
N LEU A 140 20.00 -12.37 -1.00
CA LEU A 140 18.56 -12.55 -0.75
C LEU A 140 17.78 -12.87 -2.03
N ALA A 141 18.31 -12.54 -3.22
CA ALA A 141 17.66 -12.90 -4.47
C ALA A 141 17.68 -14.41 -4.74
N THR A 142 18.66 -15.13 -4.17
CA THR A 142 18.72 -16.59 -4.23
C THR A 142 17.62 -17.22 -3.37
N PHE A 143 17.41 -16.74 -2.14
CA PHE A 143 16.45 -17.34 -1.20
C PHE A 143 15.01 -16.86 -1.40
N ALA A 144 14.81 -15.53 -1.49
CA ALA A 144 13.48 -14.94 -1.64
C ALA A 144 13.10 -14.67 -3.12
N GLY A 145 13.94 -15.09 -4.06
CA GLY A 145 13.71 -14.94 -5.50
C GLY A 145 12.37 -15.49 -6.00
N PRO A 146 11.93 -16.70 -5.58
CA PRO A 146 10.62 -17.22 -5.96
C PRO A 146 9.47 -16.31 -5.52
N LEU A 147 9.45 -15.88 -4.25
CA LEU A 147 8.43 -14.96 -3.73
C LEU A 147 8.39 -13.64 -4.50
N LEU A 148 9.57 -13.10 -4.81
CA LEU A 148 9.70 -11.86 -5.57
C LEU A 148 9.18 -12.03 -7.00
N ARG A 149 9.48 -13.16 -7.66
CA ARG A 149 8.96 -13.47 -9.01
C ARG A 149 7.45 -13.64 -9.01
N ASP A 150 6.88 -14.27 -7.99
CA ASP A 150 5.42 -14.43 -7.86
C ASP A 150 4.74 -13.07 -7.70
N LEU A 151 5.27 -12.19 -6.84
CA LEU A 151 4.78 -10.83 -6.67
C LEU A 151 4.88 -10.02 -7.97
N VAL A 152 6.02 -10.06 -8.64
CA VAL A 152 6.24 -9.41 -9.95
C VAL A 152 5.28 -9.95 -11.01
N GLY A 153 5.01 -11.26 -11.00
CA GLY A 153 4.03 -11.89 -11.88
C GLY A 153 2.61 -11.33 -11.68
N GLU A 154 2.18 -11.17 -10.43
CA GLU A 154 0.88 -10.57 -10.12
C GLU A 154 0.81 -9.07 -10.49
N ILE A 155 1.89 -8.32 -10.25
CA ILE A 155 1.97 -6.91 -10.65
C ILE A 155 1.88 -6.78 -12.19
N ASN A 156 2.62 -7.60 -12.94
CA ASN A 156 2.60 -7.58 -14.40
C ASN A 156 1.23 -7.93 -14.98
N LYS A 157 0.52 -8.92 -14.41
CA LYS A 157 -0.87 -9.22 -14.78
C LYS A 157 -1.76 -8.00 -14.59
N PHE A 158 -1.55 -7.26 -13.49
CA PHE A 158 -2.35 -6.09 -13.17
C PHE A 158 -2.02 -4.88 -14.09
N VAL A 159 -0.74 -4.65 -14.40
CA VAL A 159 -0.29 -3.67 -15.41
C VAL A 159 -0.92 -3.99 -16.78
N TYR A 160 -0.93 -5.27 -17.16
CA TYR A 160 -1.55 -5.70 -18.42
C TYR A 160 -3.05 -5.41 -18.43
N VAL A 161 -3.79 -5.76 -17.35
CA VAL A 161 -5.22 -5.46 -17.22
C VAL A 161 -5.48 -3.94 -17.28
N ALA A 162 -4.66 -3.13 -16.62
CA ALA A 162 -4.78 -1.66 -16.66
C ALA A 162 -4.68 -1.12 -18.09
N LYS A 163 -3.71 -1.60 -18.86
CA LYS A 163 -3.51 -1.16 -20.25
C LYS A 163 -4.59 -1.70 -21.20
N ASP A 164 -4.89 -3.00 -21.13
CA ASP A 164 -5.70 -3.70 -22.13
C ASP A 164 -7.20 -3.51 -21.91
N LYS A 165 -7.65 -3.59 -20.65
CA LYS A 165 -9.08 -3.48 -20.31
C LYS A 165 -9.54 -2.05 -20.09
N TYR A 166 -8.67 -1.22 -19.52
CA TYR A 166 -9.03 0.13 -19.09
C TYR A 166 -8.41 1.24 -19.94
N GLU A 167 -7.51 0.91 -20.87
CA GLU A 167 -6.75 1.89 -21.67
C GLU A 167 -5.96 2.88 -20.78
N LEU A 168 -5.53 2.40 -19.60
CA LEU A 168 -4.82 3.18 -18.60
C LEU A 168 -3.35 2.72 -18.51
N PRO A 169 -2.43 3.30 -19.30
CA PRO A 169 -1.02 2.94 -19.20
C PRO A 169 -0.45 3.39 -17.85
N VAL A 170 0.14 2.44 -17.13
CA VAL A 170 0.79 2.70 -15.83
C VAL A 170 2.08 3.46 -16.05
N LYS A 171 2.17 4.66 -15.44
CA LYS A 171 3.33 5.55 -15.55
C LYS A 171 4.47 5.15 -14.61
N LYS A 172 4.13 4.84 -13.36
CA LYS A 172 5.05 4.40 -12.31
C LYS A 172 4.31 3.60 -11.25
N ILE A 173 5.08 3.00 -10.36
CA ILE A 173 4.63 2.26 -9.20
C ILE A 173 5.09 3.00 -7.94
N ILE A 174 4.17 3.18 -6.99
CA ILE A 174 4.41 3.83 -5.71
C ILE A 174 4.28 2.78 -4.63
N LEU A 175 5.34 2.54 -3.86
CA LEU A 175 5.33 1.60 -2.75
C LEU A 175 4.95 2.33 -1.45
N CYS A 176 4.23 1.67 -0.57
CA CYS A 176 4.04 2.15 0.79
C CYS A 176 3.96 1.00 1.79
N ASN A 177 3.91 1.37 3.06
CA ASN A 177 3.81 0.50 4.22
C ASN A 177 5.12 -0.17 4.66
N PHE A 178 5.27 -1.50 4.52
CA PHE A 178 6.49 -2.23 4.91
C PHE A 178 7.57 -2.23 3.82
N ASP A 179 7.39 -1.49 2.74
CA ASP A 179 8.35 -1.41 1.63
C ASP A 179 9.73 -0.94 2.11
N ASN A 180 9.75 0.03 3.04
CA ASN A 180 10.96 0.53 3.68
C ASN A 180 11.68 -0.48 4.60
N ARG A 181 11.10 -1.66 4.82
CA ARG A 181 11.68 -2.76 5.61
C ARG A 181 12.48 -3.75 4.77
N LEU A 182 12.50 -3.56 3.45
CA LEU A 182 13.37 -4.30 2.54
C LEU A 182 14.30 -3.31 1.83
N HIS A 183 15.58 -3.38 2.15
CA HIS A 183 16.57 -2.51 1.51
C HIS A 183 16.59 -2.72 -0.01
N SER A 184 16.65 -1.63 -0.78
CA SER A 184 16.71 -1.64 -2.25
C SER A 184 15.56 -2.41 -2.94
N PHE A 185 14.39 -2.52 -2.28
CA PHE A 185 13.23 -3.21 -2.82
C PHE A 185 12.59 -2.50 -4.02
N ASP A 186 12.45 -1.18 -3.93
CA ASP A 186 12.06 -0.29 -5.03
C ASP A 186 12.94 -0.48 -6.27
N LYS A 187 14.27 -0.44 -6.08
CA LYS A 187 15.24 -0.63 -7.17
C LYS A 187 15.10 -2.02 -7.78
N LYS A 188 14.93 -3.05 -6.95
CA LYS A 188 14.82 -4.43 -7.45
C LYS A 188 13.51 -4.65 -8.21
N LEU A 189 12.40 -4.11 -7.73
CA LEU A 189 11.14 -4.15 -8.46
C LEU A 189 11.21 -3.37 -9.77
N SER A 190 11.85 -2.19 -9.77
CA SER A 190 12.08 -1.40 -10.98
C SER A 190 12.87 -2.16 -12.05
N GLU A 191 13.93 -2.85 -11.65
CA GLU A 191 14.72 -3.72 -12.54
C GLU A 191 13.88 -4.85 -13.15
N LEU A 192 13.05 -5.52 -12.34
CA LEU A 192 12.27 -6.68 -12.77
C LEU A 192 11.02 -6.31 -13.59
N LEU A 193 10.40 -5.17 -13.28
CA LEU A 193 9.17 -4.70 -13.92
C LEU A 193 9.44 -3.80 -15.13
N GLN A 194 10.68 -3.30 -15.27
CA GLN A 194 11.04 -2.32 -16.31
C GLN A 194 10.12 -1.07 -16.28
N LEU A 195 9.72 -0.67 -15.07
CA LEU A 195 8.88 0.48 -14.78
C LEU A 195 9.49 1.27 -13.63
N PRO A 196 9.35 2.61 -13.59
CA PRO A 196 9.77 3.39 -12.44
C PRO A 196 9.02 2.93 -11.19
N VAL A 197 9.75 2.63 -10.12
CA VAL A 197 9.21 2.28 -8.80
C VAL A 197 9.84 3.21 -7.77
N GLU A 198 9.04 3.80 -6.90
CA GLU A 198 9.51 4.66 -5.82
C GLU A 198 8.73 4.40 -4.53
N SER A 199 9.40 4.49 -3.38
CA SER A 199 8.72 4.54 -2.09
C SER A 199 8.00 5.87 -1.90
N LEU A 200 6.81 5.83 -1.31
CA LEU A 200 6.02 7.02 -1.03
C LEU A 200 6.72 7.89 0.02
N LEU A 201 7.06 9.11 -0.37
CA LEU A 201 7.58 10.12 0.54
C LEU A 201 6.44 11.03 1.01
N MET A 202 6.04 10.87 2.27
CA MET A 202 4.99 11.70 2.89
C MET A 202 5.54 12.95 3.58
N ARG A 203 6.86 13.09 3.68
CA ARG A 203 7.48 14.23 4.42
C ARG A 203 7.12 15.58 3.82
N ASP A 204 6.89 15.62 2.50
CA ASP A 204 6.62 16.85 1.77
C ASP A 204 5.14 17.26 1.88
N THR A 205 4.28 16.38 2.41
CA THR A 205 2.84 16.62 2.60
C THR A 205 2.46 16.90 4.06
N LEU A 206 3.37 16.68 5.02
CA LEU A 206 3.13 16.93 6.44
C LEU A 206 3.88 18.15 6.96
N VAL A 207 3.36 18.74 8.04
CA VAL A 207 4.04 19.82 8.76
C VAL A 207 5.37 19.31 9.31
N ASN A 208 6.44 20.05 9.01
CA ASN A 208 7.77 19.73 9.48
C ASN A 208 7.91 20.01 10.99
N ASN A 209 8.14 18.96 11.77
CA ASN A 209 8.33 19.01 13.22
C ASN A 209 9.25 17.84 13.67
N PRO A 210 9.71 17.79 14.93
CA PRO A 210 10.62 16.74 15.39
C PRO A 210 10.08 15.31 15.19
N ILE A 211 8.77 15.11 15.26
CA ILE A 211 8.13 13.80 15.05
C ILE A 211 8.19 13.42 13.56
N SER A 212 7.71 14.30 12.67
CA SER A 212 7.73 14.02 11.22
C SER A 212 9.15 13.84 10.67
N GLN A 213 10.14 14.50 11.26
CA GLN A 213 11.56 14.27 10.94
C GLN A 213 12.05 12.89 11.40
N SER A 214 11.75 12.52 12.65
CA SER A 214 12.18 11.24 13.25
C SER A 214 11.64 10.02 12.49
N PHE A 215 10.44 10.14 11.91
CA PHE A 215 9.80 9.07 11.14
C PHE A 215 9.89 9.25 9.62
N SER A 216 10.64 10.23 9.12
CA SER A 216 10.61 10.64 7.70
C SER A 216 10.83 9.49 6.69
N THR A 217 11.72 8.54 6.99
CA THR A 217 11.99 7.37 6.13
C THR A 217 11.03 6.21 6.34
N LYS A 218 10.24 6.24 7.42
CA LYS A 218 9.27 5.20 7.79
C LYS A 218 7.81 5.67 7.69
N MET A 219 7.59 6.88 7.19
CA MET A 219 6.30 7.53 7.30
C MET A 219 5.22 6.86 6.45
N SER A 220 5.62 6.24 5.33
CA SER A 220 4.74 5.41 4.50
C SER A 220 4.11 4.23 5.26
N SER A 221 4.75 3.73 6.33
CA SER A 221 4.20 2.71 7.24
C SER A 221 2.99 3.17 8.05
N PHE A 222 2.77 4.48 8.14
CA PHE A 222 1.65 5.07 8.86
C PHE A 222 0.60 5.67 7.93
N ILE A 223 0.69 5.41 6.62
CA ILE A 223 -0.22 6.00 5.63
C ILE A 223 -1.68 5.77 5.99
N GLY A 224 -2.10 4.54 6.34
CA GLY A 224 -3.49 4.28 6.76
C GLY A 224 -3.94 5.18 7.92
N SER A 225 -3.11 5.28 8.97
CA SER A 225 -3.42 6.11 10.15
C SER A 225 -3.40 7.60 9.85
N ILE A 226 -2.39 8.09 9.14
CA ILE A 226 -2.27 9.51 8.77
C ILE A 226 -3.44 9.90 7.88
N SER A 227 -3.77 9.06 6.89
CA SER A 227 -4.77 9.38 5.89
C SER A 227 -6.21 9.26 6.39
N ALA A 228 -6.45 8.41 7.39
CA ALA A 228 -7.73 8.37 8.10
C ALA A 228 -8.01 9.70 8.86
N ASN A 229 -6.97 10.41 9.29
CA ASN A 229 -7.07 11.68 10.01
C ASN A 229 -7.06 12.93 9.10
N ILE A 230 -7.16 12.76 7.78
CA ILE A 230 -7.33 13.89 6.84
C ILE A 230 -8.78 14.40 6.84
N ARG A 231 -9.73 13.64 7.41
CA ARG A 231 -11.14 14.02 7.55
C ARG A 231 -11.37 15.22 8.44
#